data_AF-W7Y9B6-F1
#
_entry.id   AF-W7Y9B6-F1
#
_cell.length_a   1.000
_cell.length_b   1.000
_cell.length_c   1.000
_cell.angle_alpha   90.00
_cell.angle_beta   90.00
_cell.angle_gamma   90.00
#
_symmetry.space_group_name_H-M   'P 1'
#
loop_
_entity.id
_entity.type
_entity.pdbx_description
1 polymer ?
#
loop_
_entity_poly.entity_id
_entity_poly.type
_entity_poly.pdbx_seq_one_letter_code
_entity_poly.pdbx_strand_id
1 'polypeptide(L)'
;MFFEYWLVLFSVSTFANILGLNISDSFKQAVNIYILIPFLIIPQIILSGVFISYDHLNPKYSNPDTIPWYGEIITARWAFEALTVHQFKNNDFEKNFYIYDKIKSEAHFKKEYWVPALQVKLNMCEKLLESKASKQKIKYNLELLKHEITDENTFGLLKLDIPFTKNLSYDKINQATLDEVKAYLNKKKTIYRKLFNDIDHKLDAKKKALTSTSHKRQQFNQQKKNYHNQELEQFVKNTSNIFSSKIIEYNGKLVQKIDPIFKEPQSRLLKAHFLSPFKKLGDFEIDTIWANLIVIWFFNILLFILLQMALLKKLMYNFSEFYSRIKKE
;
A
#
# COMPACT_ATOMS: atom_id res chain seq x y z
N MET A 1 -21.05 5.65 7.32
CA MET A 1 -20.83 4.39 6.59
C MET A 1 -21.86 4.12 5.50
N PHE A 2 -23.18 4.23 5.75
CA PHE A 2 -24.18 3.93 4.71
C PHE A 2 -24.02 4.78 3.43
N PHE A 3 -23.87 6.10 3.60
CA PHE A 3 -23.74 7.01 2.46
C PHE A 3 -22.47 6.75 1.65
N GLU A 4 -21.35 6.49 2.33
CA GLU A 4 -20.07 6.17 1.72
C GLU A 4 -20.13 4.86 0.91
N TYR A 5 -20.77 3.83 1.46
CA TYR A 5 -21.01 2.58 0.76
C TYR A 5 -21.90 2.80 -0.46
N TRP A 6 -23.03 3.48 -0.29
CA TRP A 6 -23.95 3.79 -1.37
C TRP A 6 -23.23 4.56 -2.49
N LEU A 7 -22.44 5.58 -2.16
CA LEU A 7 -21.76 6.42 -3.13
C LEU A 7 -20.73 5.63 -3.96
N VAL A 8 -19.92 4.78 -3.33
CA VAL A 8 -18.95 3.94 -4.04
C VAL A 8 -19.66 2.91 -4.91
N LEU A 9 -20.65 2.20 -4.38
CA LEU A 9 -21.40 1.19 -5.13
C LEU A 9 -22.14 1.83 -6.31
N PHE A 10 -22.80 2.96 -6.10
CA PHE A 10 -23.44 3.75 -7.16
C PHE A 10 -22.45 4.12 -8.25
N SER A 11 -21.27 4.64 -7.89
CA SER A 11 -20.24 5.07 -8.85
C SER A 11 -19.73 3.90 -9.71
N VAL A 12 -19.60 2.70 -9.12
CA VAL A 12 -19.22 1.47 -9.85
C VAL A 12 -20.36 0.94 -10.70
N SER A 13 -21.61 1.03 -10.25
CA SER A 13 -22.77 0.69 -11.07
C SER A 13 -22.87 1.60 -12.30
N THR A 14 -22.59 2.90 -12.15
CA THR A 14 -22.47 3.83 -13.27
C THR A 14 -21.37 3.40 -14.25
N PHE A 15 -20.18 3.05 -13.74
CA PHE A 15 -19.08 2.52 -14.56
C PHE A 15 -19.52 1.30 -15.37
N ALA A 16 -20.13 0.31 -14.72
CA ALA A 16 -20.59 -0.92 -15.35
C ALA A 16 -21.64 -0.65 -16.44
N ASN A 17 -22.57 0.26 -16.19
CA ASN A 17 -23.60 0.64 -17.18
C ASN A 17 -22.99 1.33 -18.40
N ILE A 18 -22.10 2.31 -18.21
CA ILE A 18 -21.46 3.03 -19.34
C ILE A 18 -20.54 2.08 -20.12
N LEU A 19 -19.82 1.19 -19.43
CA LEU A 19 -19.01 0.16 -20.08
C LEU A 19 -19.87 -0.79 -20.92
N GLY A 20 -21.01 -1.23 -20.37
CA GLY A 20 -22.00 -2.04 -21.08
C GLY A 20 -22.53 -1.36 -22.34
N LEU A 21 -22.82 -0.06 -22.27
CA LEU A 21 -23.23 0.75 -23.43
C LEU A 21 -22.14 0.83 -24.50
N ASN A 22 -20.88 1.06 -24.11
CA ASN A 22 -19.74 1.09 -25.05
C ASN A 22 -19.62 -0.23 -25.81
N ILE A 23 -19.78 -1.36 -25.12
CA ILE A 23 -19.74 -2.69 -25.74
C ILE A 23 -20.95 -2.89 -26.65
N SER A 24 -22.16 -2.53 -26.19
CA SER A 24 -23.38 -2.73 -26.95
C SER A 24 -23.41 -1.94 -28.26
N ASP A 25 -22.84 -0.73 -28.33
CA ASP A 25 -22.74 0.02 -29.60
C ASP A 25 -21.68 -0.55 -30.56
N SER A 26 -20.68 -1.27 -30.02
CA SER A 26 -19.54 -1.75 -30.80
C SER A 26 -19.78 -3.11 -31.47
N PHE A 27 -20.64 -3.97 -30.91
CA PHE A 27 -20.89 -5.33 -31.43
C PHE A 27 -22.29 -5.46 -32.03
N LYS A 28 -22.37 -6.04 -33.24
CA LYS A 28 -23.65 -6.26 -33.96
C LYS A 28 -24.46 -7.45 -33.45
N GLN A 29 -23.81 -8.45 -32.86
CA GLN A 29 -24.44 -9.70 -32.41
C GLN A 29 -24.35 -9.83 -30.89
N ALA A 30 -25.48 -10.13 -30.25
CA ALA A 30 -25.56 -10.31 -28.80
C ALA A 30 -24.63 -11.43 -28.27
N VAL A 31 -24.40 -12.47 -29.07
CA VAL A 31 -23.49 -13.57 -28.72
C VAL A 31 -22.07 -13.06 -28.42
N ASN A 32 -21.56 -12.12 -29.22
CA ASN A 32 -20.21 -11.56 -29.02
C ASN A 32 -20.10 -10.78 -27.70
N ILE A 33 -21.19 -10.09 -27.31
CA ILE A 33 -21.26 -9.36 -26.04
C ILE A 33 -21.18 -10.34 -24.87
N TYR A 34 -21.95 -11.43 -24.92
CA TYR A 34 -21.95 -12.45 -23.87
C TYR A 34 -20.60 -13.14 -23.70
N ILE A 35 -19.88 -13.37 -24.80
CA ILE A 35 -18.52 -13.92 -24.75
C ILE A 35 -17.54 -12.91 -24.13
N LEU A 36 -17.67 -11.62 -24.41
CA LEU A 36 -16.75 -10.58 -23.93
C LEU A 36 -16.89 -10.29 -22.43
N ILE A 37 -18.11 -10.36 -21.88
CA ILE A 37 -18.40 -10.00 -20.48
C ILE A 37 -17.46 -10.74 -19.48
N PRO A 38 -17.31 -12.08 -19.54
CA PRO A 38 -16.35 -12.79 -18.68
C PRO A 38 -14.92 -12.28 -18.79
N PHE A 39 -14.44 -11.97 -20.00
CA PHE A 39 -13.09 -11.44 -20.23
C PHE A 39 -12.89 -10.02 -19.66
N LEU A 40 -13.97 -9.29 -19.36
CA LEU A 40 -13.89 -8.02 -18.67
C LEU A 40 -13.98 -8.19 -17.14
N ILE A 41 -14.86 -9.07 -16.67
CA ILE A 41 -15.10 -9.28 -15.23
C ILE A 41 -13.94 -10.04 -14.57
N ILE A 42 -13.43 -11.11 -15.19
CA ILE A 42 -12.38 -11.95 -14.58
C ILE A 42 -11.12 -11.14 -14.27
N PRO A 43 -10.56 -10.32 -15.19
CA PRO A 43 -9.42 -9.46 -14.87
C PRO A 43 -9.73 -8.44 -13.77
N GLN A 44 -10.95 -7.89 -13.73
CA GLN A 44 -11.34 -6.96 -12.68
C GLN A 44 -11.27 -7.61 -11.29
N ILE A 45 -11.61 -8.89 -11.19
CA ILE A 45 -11.54 -9.64 -9.94
C ILE A 45 -10.09 -10.03 -9.61
N ILE A 46 -9.37 -10.64 -10.55
CA ILE A 46 -8.02 -11.18 -10.32
C ILE A 46 -7.00 -10.07 -10.06
N LEU A 47 -7.06 -8.99 -10.85
CA LEU A 47 -6.09 -7.89 -10.79
C LEU A 47 -6.48 -6.81 -9.77
N SER A 48 -7.54 -7.02 -8.99
CA SER A 48 -7.97 -6.12 -7.92
C SER A 48 -7.06 -6.11 -6.69
N GLY A 49 -6.12 -7.05 -6.59
CA GLY A 49 -5.27 -7.23 -5.40
C GLY A 49 -5.98 -7.92 -4.23
N VAL A 50 -7.28 -8.27 -4.36
CA VAL A 50 -8.08 -8.91 -3.31
C VAL A 50 -7.84 -10.42 -3.25
N PHE A 51 -7.95 -11.09 -4.40
CA PHE A 51 -7.78 -12.55 -4.47
C PHE A 51 -6.31 -12.96 -4.58
N ILE A 52 -5.50 -12.15 -5.25
CA ILE A 52 -4.08 -12.41 -5.46
C ILE A 52 -3.33 -11.13 -5.11
N SER A 53 -2.51 -11.18 -4.06
CA SER A 53 -1.63 -10.07 -3.69
C SER A 53 -0.67 -9.76 -4.85
N TYR A 54 -0.44 -8.48 -5.12
CA TYR A 54 0.45 -8.04 -6.20
C TYR A 54 1.88 -8.58 -6.08
N ASP A 55 2.30 -8.94 -4.87
CA ASP A 55 3.60 -9.53 -4.53
C ASP A 55 3.81 -10.95 -5.06
N HIS A 56 2.71 -11.68 -5.30
CA HIS A 56 2.75 -13.04 -5.84
C HIS A 56 2.71 -13.06 -7.38
N LEU A 57 2.56 -11.89 -8.01
CA LEU A 57 2.61 -11.75 -9.46
C LEU A 57 4.07 -11.62 -9.92
N ASN A 58 4.31 -11.92 -11.20
CA ASN A 58 5.64 -11.96 -11.77
C ASN A 58 6.44 -10.66 -11.48
N PRO A 59 7.61 -10.74 -10.81
CA PRO A 59 8.39 -9.58 -10.37
C PRO A 59 8.95 -8.73 -11.52
N LYS A 60 8.90 -9.21 -12.77
CA LYS A 60 9.20 -8.39 -13.95
C LYS A 60 8.13 -7.32 -14.20
N TYR A 61 6.89 -7.56 -13.77
CA TYR A 61 5.74 -6.69 -14.04
C TYR A 61 5.01 -6.23 -12.77
N SER A 62 5.39 -6.74 -11.59
CA SER A 62 4.88 -6.30 -10.29
C SER A 62 5.98 -5.62 -9.49
N ASN A 63 5.58 -4.67 -8.64
CA ASN A 63 6.46 -4.07 -7.64
C ASN A 63 5.87 -4.40 -6.27
N PRO A 64 6.67 -4.93 -5.33
CA PRO A 64 6.16 -5.22 -4.01
C PRO A 64 5.73 -4.00 -3.20
N ASP A 65 6.26 -2.81 -3.48
CA ASP A 65 5.96 -1.61 -2.69
C ASP A 65 4.78 -0.81 -3.24
N THR A 66 4.45 -0.98 -4.53
CA THR A 66 3.46 -0.14 -5.21
C THR A 66 2.53 -0.94 -6.11
N ILE A 67 1.34 -0.41 -6.32
CA ILE A 67 0.35 -1.01 -7.23
C ILE A 67 0.90 -1.02 -8.67
N PRO A 68 0.87 -2.17 -9.35
CA PRO A 68 1.27 -2.26 -10.76
C PRO A 68 0.35 -1.46 -11.67
N TRP A 69 0.86 -1.02 -12.82
CA TRP A 69 0.12 -0.18 -13.77
C TRP A 69 -1.21 -0.79 -14.22
N TYR A 70 -1.30 -2.11 -14.37
CA TYR A 70 -2.52 -2.79 -14.77
C TYR A 70 -3.57 -2.76 -13.66
N GLY A 71 -3.15 -2.80 -12.39
CA GLY A 71 -4.04 -2.67 -11.23
C GLY A 71 -4.68 -1.29 -11.16
N GLU A 72 -3.96 -0.24 -11.57
CA GLU A 72 -4.46 1.14 -11.60
C GLU A 72 -5.65 1.32 -12.57
N ILE A 73 -5.81 0.44 -13.57
CA ILE A 73 -6.91 0.47 -14.55
C ILE A 73 -8.17 -0.26 -14.03
N ILE A 74 -8.02 -1.08 -12.98
CA ILE A 74 -9.10 -1.91 -12.45
C ILE A 74 -10.03 -1.09 -11.55
N THR A 75 -11.20 -0.72 -12.05
CA THR A 75 -12.23 0.01 -11.28
C THR A 75 -12.64 -0.73 -10.00
N ALA A 76 -12.76 -2.07 -10.05
CA ALA A 76 -13.10 -2.88 -8.88
C ALA A 76 -12.06 -2.74 -7.74
N ARG A 77 -10.77 -2.53 -8.08
CA ARG A 77 -9.69 -2.29 -7.12
C ARG A 77 -9.92 -0.97 -6.36
N TRP A 78 -10.21 0.11 -7.09
CA TRP A 78 -10.52 1.43 -6.50
C TRP A 78 -11.70 1.36 -5.55
N ALA A 79 -12.78 0.70 -5.98
CA ALA A 79 -13.97 0.54 -5.15
C ALA A 79 -13.69 -0.29 -3.89
N PHE A 80 -13.02 -1.43 -4.05
CA PHE A 80 -12.72 -2.31 -2.93
C PHE A 80 -11.81 -1.66 -1.90
N GLU A 81 -10.70 -1.05 -2.34
CA GLU A 81 -9.78 -0.36 -1.44
C GLU A 81 -10.48 0.79 -0.72
N ALA A 82 -11.35 1.55 -1.40
CA ALA A 82 -12.10 2.64 -0.81
C ALA A 82 -12.96 2.17 0.37
N LEU A 83 -13.76 1.12 0.13
CA LEU A 83 -14.65 0.56 1.15
C LEU A 83 -13.87 -0.13 2.27
N THR A 84 -12.83 -0.89 1.95
CA THR A 84 -12.03 -1.65 2.91
C THR A 84 -11.31 -0.72 3.88
N VAL A 85 -10.62 0.30 3.36
CA VAL A 85 -9.91 1.29 4.18
C VAL A 85 -10.89 2.10 5.03
N HIS A 86 -12.00 2.57 4.44
CA HIS A 86 -13.00 3.33 5.18
C HIS A 86 -13.71 2.49 6.26
N GLN A 87 -14.09 1.25 5.94
CA GLN A 87 -14.72 0.33 6.89
C GLN A 87 -13.82 0.05 8.09
N PHE A 88 -12.53 -0.18 7.84
CA PHE A 88 -11.58 -0.42 8.91
C PHE A 88 -11.33 0.84 9.73
N LYS A 89 -10.94 1.95 9.09
CA LYS A 89 -10.49 3.18 9.78
C LYS A 89 -11.62 3.93 10.48
N ASN A 90 -12.81 3.98 9.89
CA ASN A 90 -13.88 4.90 10.29
C ASN A 90 -15.03 4.25 11.08
N ASN A 91 -14.98 2.94 11.37
CA ASN A 91 -16.06 2.31 12.15
C ASN A 91 -16.06 2.81 13.60
N ASP A 92 -17.22 2.74 14.25
CA ASP A 92 -17.43 3.33 15.57
C ASP A 92 -16.56 2.74 16.68
N PHE A 93 -16.04 1.53 16.47
CA PHE A 93 -15.10 0.89 17.39
C PHE A 93 -13.66 1.32 17.09
N GLU A 94 -13.16 1.05 15.88
CA GLU A 94 -11.76 1.21 15.48
C GLU A 94 -11.32 2.68 15.46
N LYS A 95 -12.21 3.62 15.11
CA LYS A 95 -11.89 5.07 15.09
C LYS A 95 -11.31 5.56 16.41
N ASN A 96 -11.68 4.92 17.53
CA ASN A 96 -11.19 5.27 18.86
C ASN A 96 -9.74 4.82 19.09
N PHE A 97 -9.27 3.79 18.39
CA PHE A 97 -7.98 3.13 18.63
C PHE A 97 -7.00 3.29 17.47
N TYR A 98 -7.50 3.58 16.27
CA TYR A 98 -6.74 3.64 15.02
C TYR A 98 -5.43 4.45 15.12
N ILE A 99 -5.46 5.64 15.72
CA ILE A 99 -4.24 6.47 15.86
C ILE A 99 -3.19 5.84 16.78
N TYR A 100 -3.62 5.18 17.86
CA TYR A 100 -2.71 4.48 18.76
C TYR A 100 -2.11 3.25 18.08
N ASP A 101 -2.96 2.47 17.41
CA ASP A 101 -2.52 1.27 16.70
C ASP A 101 -1.61 1.61 15.52
N LYS A 102 -1.85 2.73 14.83
CA LYS A 102 -0.96 3.26 13.78
C LYS A 102 0.44 3.55 14.31
N ILE A 103 0.56 4.38 15.35
CA ILE A 103 1.86 4.75 15.93
C ILE A 103 2.55 3.53 16.53
N LYS A 104 1.79 2.65 17.19
CA LYS A 104 2.30 1.40 17.76
C LYS A 104 2.83 0.46 16.69
N SER A 105 2.11 0.31 15.57
CA SER A 105 2.53 -0.50 14.42
C SER A 105 3.82 0.03 13.81
N GLU A 106 3.93 1.34 13.57
CA GLU A 106 5.15 1.93 13.04
C GLU A 106 6.35 1.74 13.99
N ALA A 107 6.17 2.03 15.28
CA ALA A 107 7.22 1.83 16.28
C ALA A 107 7.64 0.36 16.40
N HIS A 108 6.67 -0.57 16.32
CA HIS A 108 6.92 -2.00 16.30
C HIS A 108 7.71 -2.41 15.06
N PHE A 109 7.29 -1.96 13.88
CA PHE A 109 7.98 -2.28 12.64
C PHE A 109 9.44 -1.82 12.67
N LYS A 110 9.66 -0.58 13.14
CA LYS A 110 10.99 0.00 13.21
C LYS A 110 11.90 -0.72 14.20
N LYS A 111 11.41 -1.07 15.38
CA LYS A 111 12.22 -1.70 16.43
C LYS A 111 12.49 -3.20 16.19
N GLU A 112 11.53 -3.93 15.63
CA GLU A 112 11.61 -5.40 15.48
C GLU A 112 12.12 -5.85 14.09
N TYR A 113 11.91 -5.06 13.04
CA TYR A 113 12.29 -5.47 11.67
C TYR A 113 13.30 -4.53 11.03
N TRP A 114 13.01 -3.23 10.95
CA TRP A 114 13.86 -2.27 10.23
C TRP A 114 15.26 -2.13 10.86
N VAL A 115 15.34 -1.85 12.18
CA VAL A 115 16.64 -1.72 12.85
C VAL A 115 17.45 -3.03 12.75
N PRO A 116 16.90 -4.22 13.10
CA PRO A 116 17.66 -5.47 12.96
C PRO A 116 18.12 -5.74 11.53
N ALA A 117 17.29 -5.46 10.52
CA ALA A 117 17.69 -5.62 9.12
C ALA A 117 18.90 -4.75 8.75
N LEU A 118 18.91 -3.47 9.16
CA LEU A 118 20.05 -2.58 8.93
C LEU A 118 21.28 -2.99 9.73
N GLN A 119 21.12 -3.48 10.97
CA GLN A 119 22.23 -4.02 11.76
C GLN A 119 22.88 -5.23 11.08
N VAL A 120 22.10 -6.12 10.47
CA VAL A 120 22.62 -7.24 9.67
C VAL A 120 23.44 -6.71 8.49
N LYS A 121 22.96 -5.69 7.78
CA LYS A 121 23.68 -5.08 6.65
C LYS A 121 24.97 -4.38 7.08
N LEU A 122 24.95 -3.72 8.23
CA LEU A 122 26.12 -3.09 8.82
C LEU A 122 27.20 -4.13 9.17
N ASN A 123 26.81 -5.20 9.89
CA ASN A 123 27.73 -6.29 10.26
C ASN A 123 28.28 -7.01 9.02
N MET A 124 27.51 -7.11 7.94
CA MET A 124 28.01 -7.62 6.66
C MET A 124 29.08 -6.70 6.07
N CYS A 125 28.89 -5.37 6.14
CA CYS A 125 29.89 -4.41 5.67
C CYS A 125 31.18 -4.50 6.49
N GLU A 126 31.09 -4.58 7.82
CA GLU A 126 32.24 -4.76 8.73
C GLU A 126 33.08 -5.98 8.31
N LYS A 127 32.45 -7.16 8.20
CA LYS A 127 33.14 -8.41 7.81
C LYS A 127 33.73 -8.36 6.40
N LEU A 128 33.05 -7.72 5.45
CA LEU A 128 33.53 -7.62 4.07
C LEU A 128 34.70 -6.64 3.92
N LEU A 129 34.74 -5.60 4.75
CA LEU A 129 35.87 -4.65 4.81
C LEU A 129 37.13 -5.32 5.39
N GLU A 130 36.98 -6.14 6.43
CA GLU A 130 38.08 -6.92 7.01
C GLU A 130 38.66 -7.94 6.02
N SER A 131 37.79 -8.64 5.29
CA SER A 131 38.18 -9.70 4.34
C SER A 131 38.59 -9.21 2.95
N LYS A 132 38.50 -7.88 2.69
CA LYS A 132 38.75 -7.24 1.37
C LYS A 132 37.94 -7.86 0.21
N ALA A 133 36.82 -8.53 0.51
CA ALA A 133 36.07 -9.27 -0.49
C ALA A 133 34.91 -8.43 -1.08
N SER A 134 34.80 -8.46 -2.42
CA SER A 134 33.62 -8.02 -3.20
C SER A 134 33.17 -6.57 -2.99
N LYS A 135 33.94 -5.62 -3.56
CA LYS A 135 33.63 -4.16 -3.62
C LYS A 135 32.17 -3.85 -4.00
N GLN A 136 31.59 -4.61 -4.91
CA GLN A 136 30.21 -4.41 -5.37
C GLN A 136 29.17 -4.66 -4.26
N LYS A 137 29.34 -5.71 -3.46
CA LYS A 137 28.42 -6.03 -2.34
C LYS A 137 28.50 -4.99 -1.24
N ILE A 138 29.71 -4.49 -0.94
CA ILE A 138 29.92 -3.42 0.04
C ILE A 138 29.23 -2.14 -0.44
N LYS A 139 29.45 -1.73 -1.70
CA LYS A 139 28.82 -0.54 -2.26
C LYS A 139 27.30 -0.62 -2.18
N TYR A 140 26.73 -1.75 -2.58
CA TYR A 140 25.28 -1.98 -2.52
C TYR A 140 24.72 -1.89 -1.10
N ASN A 141 25.34 -2.55 -0.11
CA ASN A 141 24.88 -2.50 1.28
C ASN A 141 25.01 -1.10 1.88
N LEU A 142 26.08 -0.36 1.57
CA LEU A 142 26.27 1.03 2.01
C LEU A 142 25.25 1.98 1.39
N GLU A 143 24.92 1.79 0.11
CA GLU A 143 23.87 2.55 -0.58
C GLU A 143 22.50 2.30 0.06
N LEU A 144 22.17 1.04 0.36
CA LEU A 144 20.94 0.69 1.09
C LEU A 144 20.90 1.34 2.47
N LEU A 145 21.96 1.22 3.27
CA LEU A 145 22.04 1.85 4.60
C LEU A 145 21.84 3.36 4.51
N LYS A 146 22.54 4.02 3.56
CA LYS A 146 22.43 5.47 3.36
C LYS A 146 21.02 5.87 2.97
N HIS A 147 20.41 5.14 2.04
CA HIS A 147 19.07 5.42 1.55
C HIS A 147 18.03 5.29 2.67
N GLU A 148 18.02 4.16 3.38
CA GLU A 148 17.08 3.88 4.47
C GLU A 148 17.22 4.89 5.63
N ILE A 149 18.44 5.26 6.01
CA ILE A 149 18.69 6.25 7.07
C ILE A 149 18.22 7.65 6.64
N THR A 150 18.44 8.02 5.37
CA THR A 150 18.01 9.32 4.83
C THR A 150 16.50 9.41 4.71
N ASP A 151 15.86 8.35 4.23
CA ASP A 151 14.41 8.24 4.10
C ASP A 151 13.75 8.28 5.49
N GLU A 152 14.29 7.54 6.46
CA GLU A 152 13.85 7.57 7.85
C GLU A 152 13.97 8.97 8.48
N ASN A 153 15.01 9.75 8.14
CA ASN A 153 15.14 11.11 8.66
C ASN A 153 14.20 12.12 7.96
N THR A 154 13.74 11.78 6.76
CA THR A 154 12.83 12.62 5.98
C THR A 154 11.37 12.37 6.37
N PHE A 155 10.98 11.10 6.46
CA PHE A 155 9.59 10.65 6.61
C PHE A 155 9.27 10.00 7.96
N GLY A 156 10.28 9.58 8.73
CA GLY A 156 10.04 8.92 10.01
C GLY A 156 9.53 9.88 11.09
N LEU A 157 8.85 9.33 12.10
CA LEU A 157 8.23 10.10 13.19
C LEU A 157 9.23 10.96 13.98
N LEU A 158 10.48 10.52 14.09
CA LEU A 158 11.47 11.12 15.00
C LEU A 158 12.78 11.36 14.27
N LYS A 159 13.08 12.63 13.99
CA LYS A 159 14.28 13.04 13.27
C LYS A 159 15.50 13.05 14.20
N LEU A 160 16.64 12.64 13.66
CA LEU A 160 17.93 12.68 14.36
C LEU A 160 18.96 13.31 13.42
N ASP A 161 20.00 13.89 13.99
CA ASP A 161 21.12 14.36 13.17
C ASP A 161 21.87 13.16 12.56
N ILE A 162 22.21 13.27 11.28
CA ILE A 162 22.78 12.20 10.45
C ILE A 162 23.98 12.66 9.60
N PRO A 163 24.96 13.39 10.16
CA PRO A 163 26.08 13.94 9.39
C PRO A 163 26.97 12.83 8.78
N PHE A 164 27.04 11.69 9.46
CA PHE A 164 27.78 10.49 9.05
C PHE A 164 27.33 9.91 7.71
N THR A 165 26.10 10.19 7.27
CA THR A 165 25.57 9.70 5.98
C THR A 165 26.34 10.20 4.76
N LYS A 166 27.08 11.31 4.89
CA LYS A 166 28.00 11.82 3.86
C LYS A 166 29.21 10.90 3.65
N ASN A 167 29.58 10.13 4.68
CA ASN A 167 30.72 9.22 4.67
C ASN A 167 30.32 7.77 4.35
N LEU A 168 29.02 7.47 4.25
CA LEU A 168 28.48 6.19 3.79
C LEU A 168 28.69 6.00 2.27
N SER A 169 29.93 5.78 1.88
CA SER A 169 30.35 5.43 0.52
C SER A 169 31.61 4.57 0.59
N TYR A 170 31.81 3.70 -0.39
CA TYR A 170 32.95 2.78 -0.40
C TYR A 170 34.30 3.51 -0.23
N ASP A 171 34.44 4.71 -0.78
CA ASP A 171 35.71 5.44 -0.77
C ASP A 171 35.98 6.20 0.54
N LYS A 172 34.95 6.41 1.38
CA LYS A 172 35.04 7.19 2.63
C LYS A 172 34.73 6.39 3.88
N ILE A 173 34.30 5.13 3.74
CA ILE A 173 33.92 4.30 4.86
C ILE A 173 35.13 3.96 5.72
N ASN A 174 35.00 4.12 7.03
CA ASN A 174 36.00 3.74 8.03
C ASN A 174 35.30 3.17 9.27
N GLN A 175 36.08 2.58 10.19
CA GLN A 175 35.52 1.98 11.40
C GLN A 175 34.72 2.98 12.24
N ALA A 176 35.18 4.23 12.36
CA ALA A 176 34.48 5.28 13.08
C ALA A 176 33.07 5.55 12.50
N THR A 177 32.92 5.58 11.17
CA THR A 177 31.62 5.75 10.51
C THR A 177 30.70 4.56 10.77
N LEU A 178 31.23 3.34 10.81
CA LEU A 178 30.45 2.13 11.13
C LEU A 178 29.95 2.18 12.58
N ASP A 179 30.81 2.59 13.51
CA ASP A 179 30.46 2.76 14.92
C ASP A 179 29.40 3.87 15.12
N GLU A 180 29.48 4.96 14.37
CA GLU A 180 28.45 6.02 14.35
C GLU A 180 27.11 5.49 13.85
N VAL A 181 27.09 4.70 12.77
CA VAL A 181 25.86 4.07 12.25
C VAL A 181 25.29 3.10 13.28
N LYS A 182 26.13 2.31 13.94
CA LYS A 182 25.72 1.38 15.01
C LYS A 182 25.10 2.12 16.18
N ALA A 183 25.72 3.22 16.63
CA ALA A 183 25.21 4.08 17.68
C ALA A 183 23.86 4.71 17.30
N TYR A 184 23.73 5.18 16.05
CA TYR A 184 22.47 5.70 15.50
C TYR A 184 21.36 4.64 15.54
N LEU A 185 21.62 3.42 15.03
CA LEU A 185 20.65 2.33 15.00
C LEU A 185 20.21 1.91 16.40
N ASN A 186 21.15 1.83 17.35
CA ASN A 186 20.84 1.53 18.75
C ASN A 186 20.00 2.63 19.40
N LYS A 187 20.34 3.91 19.15
CA LYS A 187 19.56 5.06 19.63
C LYS A 187 18.14 5.03 19.07
N LYS A 188 17.98 4.79 17.76
CA LYS A 188 16.67 4.62 17.11
C LYS A 188 15.87 3.45 17.71
N LYS A 189 16.50 2.30 17.95
CA LYS A 189 15.84 1.15 18.60
C LYS A 189 15.28 1.51 19.97
N THR A 190 16.08 2.19 20.80
CA THR A 190 15.67 2.63 22.13
C THR A 190 14.52 3.63 22.07
N ILE A 191 14.60 4.61 21.15
CA ILE A 191 13.55 5.60 20.92
C ILE A 191 12.24 4.91 20.51
N TYR A 192 12.27 4.03 19.52
CA TYR A 192 11.06 3.33 19.06
C TYR A 192 10.50 2.36 20.09
N ARG A 193 11.36 1.70 20.89
CA ARG A 193 10.92 0.89 22.03
C ARG A 193 10.19 1.74 23.07
N LYS A 194 10.72 2.92 23.41
CA LYS A 194 10.07 3.85 24.33
C LYS A 194 8.74 4.32 23.78
N LEU A 195 8.70 4.76 22.52
CA LEU A 195 7.48 5.17 21.84
C LEU A 195 6.41 4.08 21.86
N PHE A 196 6.79 2.84 21.53
CA PHE A 196 5.88 1.69 21.59
C PHE A 196 5.29 1.52 22.99
N ASN A 197 6.11 1.49 24.03
CA ASN A 197 5.66 1.31 25.41
C ASN A 197 4.75 2.47 25.87
N ASP A 198 5.12 3.71 25.56
CA ASP A 198 4.35 4.90 25.94
C ASP A 198 2.95 4.88 25.28
N ILE A 199 2.87 4.49 24.01
CA ILE A 199 1.60 4.38 23.28
C ILE A 199 0.78 3.18 23.78
N ASP A 200 1.42 2.06 24.08
CA ASP A 200 0.76 0.88 24.64
C ASP A 200 0.11 1.19 26.00
N HIS A 201 0.83 1.89 26.89
CA HIS A 201 0.28 2.37 28.15
C HIS A 201 -0.91 3.32 27.97
N LYS A 202 -0.85 4.23 26.99
CA LYS A 202 -1.98 5.12 26.66
C LYS A 202 -3.18 4.34 26.13
N LEU A 203 -2.95 3.34 25.27
CA LEU A 203 -3.99 2.48 24.73
C LEU A 203 -4.68 1.67 25.83
N ASP A 204 -3.90 1.08 26.73
CA ASP A 204 -4.41 0.34 27.89
C ASP A 204 -5.17 1.23 28.86
N ALA A 205 -4.68 2.45 29.13
CA ALA A 205 -5.40 3.42 29.94
C ALA A 205 -6.76 3.77 29.32
N LYS A 206 -6.81 3.95 27.99
CA LYS A 206 -8.06 4.19 27.26
C LYS A 206 -9.02 3.01 27.36
N LYS A 207 -8.54 1.78 27.15
CA LYS A 207 -9.35 0.56 27.31
C LYS A 207 -9.87 0.39 28.74
N LYS A 208 -9.04 0.66 29.75
CA LYS A 208 -9.44 0.64 31.17
C LYS A 208 -10.52 1.67 31.47
N ALA A 209 -10.39 2.90 30.96
CA ALA A 209 -11.42 3.94 31.11
C ALA A 209 -12.78 3.54 30.50
N LEU A 210 -12.75 2.81 29.39
CA LEU A 210 -13.93 2.26 28.70
C LEU A 210 -14.47 0.96 29.31
N THR A 211 -13.76 0.35 30.27
CA THR A 211 -14.14 -0.94 30.89
C THR A 211 -14.13 -0.89 32.42
N SER A 212 -14.13 0.32 33.00
CA SER A 212 -13.95 0.57 34.43
C SER A 212 -15.11 0.09 35.31
N THR A 213 -16.30 -0.06 34.73
CA THR A 213 -17.50 -0.59 35.40
C THR A 213 -18.10 -1.73 34.58
N SER A 214 -18.92 -2.57 35.22
CA SER A 214 -19.61 -3.69 34.52
C SER A 214 -20.44 -3.19 33.35
N HIS A 215 -21.22 -2.11 33.54
CA HIS A 215 -22.02 -1.49 32.49
C HIS A 215 -21.16 -0.98 31.31
N LYS A 216 -20.07 -0.24 31.59
CA LYS A 216 -19.15 0.23 30.54
C LYS A 216 -18.50 -0.93 29.77
N ARG A 217 -18.12 -2.00 30.49
CA ARG A 217 -17.56 -3.22 29.87
C ARG A 217 -18.57 -3.90 28.93
N GLN A 218 -19.83 -3.98 29.33
CA GLN A 218 -20.90 -4.51 28.47
C GLN A 218 -21.07 -3.63 27.22
N GLN A 219 -21.11 -2.31 27.37
CA GLN A 219 -21.18 -1.38 26.24
C GLN A 219 -19.98 -1.51 25.30
N PHE A 220 -18.77 -1.61 25.83
CA PHE A 220 -17.55 -1.82 25.04
C PHE A 220 -17.60 -3.13 24.24
N ASN A 221 -18.02 -4.23 24.88
CA ASN A 221 -18.17 -5.52 24.21
C ASN A 221 -19.25 -5.47 23.12
N GLN A 222 -20.36 -4.77 23.36
CA GLN A 222 -21.41 -4.60 22.36
C GLN A 222 -20.93 -3.76 21.17
N GLN A 223 -20.20 -2.66 21.40
CA GLN A 223 -19.60 -1.87 20.33
C GLN A 223 -18.61 -2.70 19.51
N LYS A 224 -17.75 -3.48 20.17
CA LYS A 224 -16.84 -4.41 19.49
C LYS A 224 -17.63 -5.40 18.64
N LYS A 225 -18.65 -6.05 19.20
CA LYS A 225 -19.50 -7.01 18.47
C LYS A 225 -20.18 -6.41 17.24
N ASN A 226 -20.63 -5.16 17.33
CA ASN A 226 -21.39 -4.49 16.27
C ASN A 226 -20.50 -3.96 15.13
N TYR A 227 -19.27 -3.53 15.44
CA TYR A 227 -18.46 -2.72 14.50
C TYR A 227 -17.09 -3.29 14.17
N HIS A 228 -16.58 -4.24 14.95
CA HIS A 228 -15.29 -4.86 14.70
C HIS A 228 -15.43 -6.09 13.81
N ASN A 229 -14.64 -6.14 12.74
CA ASN A 229 -14.55 -7.29 11.84
C ASN A 229 -13.11 -7.83 11.87
N GLN A 230 -12.95 -9.01 12.46
CA GLN A 230 -11.65 -9.66 12.63
C GLN A 230 -11.02 -10.06 11.29
N GLU A 231 -11.80 -10.56 10.34
CA GLU A 231 -11.28 -10.95 9.02
C GLU A 231 -10.82 -9.73 8.22
N LEU A 232 -11.58 -8.63 8.29
CA LEU A 232 -11.18 -7.36 7.71
C LEU A 232 -9.88 -6.87 8.34
N GLU A 233 -9.77 -6.88 9.67
CA GLU A 233 -8.55 -6.50 10.39
C GLU A 233 -7.34 -7.33 9.92
N GLN A 234 -7.48 -8.65 9.88
CA GLN A 234 -6.40 -9.54 9.46
C GLN A 234 -5.98 -9.31 8.01
N PHE A 235 -6.95 -9.04 7.13
CA PHE A 235 -6.71 -8.71 5.74
C PHE A 235 -5.94 -7.39 5.59
N VAL A 236 -6.42 -6.31 6.21
CA VAL A 236 -5.77 -4.98 6.07
C VAL A 236 -4.45 -4.87 6.80
N LYS A 237 -4.19 -5.74 7.78
CA LYS A 237 -2.90 -5.84 8.48
C LYS A 237 -1.94 -6.83 7.84
N ASN A 238 -2.40 -7.62 6.86
CA ASN A 238 -1.64 -8.69 6.23
C ASN A 238 -1.06 -9.69 7.27
N THR A 239 -1.88 -10.09 8.24
CA THR A 239 -1.47 -11.00 9.33
C THR A 239 -1.89 -12.45 9.10
N SER A 240 -2.73 -12.72 8.10
CA SER A 240 -3.24 -14.08 7.80
C SER A 240 -2.14 -15.06 7.38
N ASN A 241 -1.07 -14.58 6.73
CA ASN A 241 0.04 -15.43 6.32
C ASN A 241 1.22 -15.32 7.31
N ILE A 242 1.32 -16.31 8.23
CA ILE A 242 2.40 -16.40 9.23
C ILE A 242 3.78 -16.55 8.57
N PHE A 243 3.84 -17.19 7.40
CA PHE A 243 5.07 -17.45 6.66
C PHE A 243 5.49 -16.31 5.72
N SER A 244 4.69 -15.25 5.61
CA SER A 244 5.05 -14.06 4.83
C SER A 244 6.24 -13.34 5.47
N SER A 245 7.20 -12.92 4.66
CA SER A 245 8.28 -12.03 5.09
C SER A 245 7.70 -10.67 5.48
N LYS A 246 7.88 -10.26 6.74
CA LYS A 246 7.35 -8.98 7.25
C LYS A 246 8.07 -7.76 6.68
N ILE A 247 9.30 -7.97 6.21
CA ILE A 247 10.17 -7.02 5.55
C ILE A 247 10.88 -7.75 4.42
N ILE A 248 10.98 -7.12 3.25
CA ILE A 248 11.76 -7.64 2.13
C ILE A 248 12.69 -6.57 1.60
N GLU A 249 13.77 -6.99 0.96
CA GLU A 249 14.67 -6.11 0.25
C GLU A 249 14.35 -6.15 -1.24
N TYR A 250 14.09 -4.98 -1.85
CA TYR A 250 13.76 -4.86 -3.26
C TYR A 250 14.41 -3.60 -3.83
N ASN A 251 15.20 -3.75 -4.90
CA ASN A 251 15.91 -2.66 -5.59
C ASN A 251 16.69 -1.72 -4.64
N GLY A 252 17.42 -2.27 -3.68
CA GLY A 252 18.21 -1.49 -2.72
C GLY A 252 17.40 -0.77 -1.64
N LYS A 253 16.12 -1.15 -1.45
CA LYS A 253 15.23 -0.61 -0.42
C LYS A 253 14.62 -1.71 0.44
N LEU A 254 14.28 -1.38 1.69
CA LEU A 254 13.52 -2.24 2.58
C LEU A 254 12.02 -1.92 2.47
N VAL A 255 11.25 -2.90 2.01
CA VAL A 255 9.80 -2.78 1.84
C VAL A 255 9.07 -3.43 3.02
N GLN A 256 8.29 -2.63 3.74
CA GLN A 256 7.38 -3.10 4.78
C GLN A 256 6.19 -3.85 4.17
N LYS A 257 5.93 -5.07 4.64
CA LYS A 257 4.80 -5.92 4.21
C LYS A 257 3.69 -6.08 5.23
N ILE A 258 3.97 -5.77 6.49
CA ILE A 258 2.96 -5.80 7.56
C ILE A 258 2.22 -4.48 7.63
N ASP A 259 0.99 -4.54 8.13
CA ASP A 259 0.22 -3.37 8.53
C ASP A 259 0.12 -2.27 7.45
N PRO A 260 -0.20 -2.60 6.17
CA PRO A 260 -0.26 -1.58 5.11
C PRO A 260 -1.27 -0.46 5.42
N ILE A 261 -2.33 -0.76 6.17
CA ILE A 261 -3.34 0.20 6.62
C ILE A 261 -2.81 1.27 7.60
N PHE A 262 -1.66 1.02 8.23
CA PHE A 262 -0.99 1.95 9.13
C PHE A 262 0.22 2.63 8.49
N LYS A 263 0.72 2.10 7.37
CA LYS A 263 1.85 2.67 6.64
C LYS A 263 1.43 3.95 5.91
N GLU A 264 2.22 5.00 6.05
CA GLU A 264 2.01 6.24 5.31
C GLU A 264 2.53 6.15 3.87
N PRO A 265 1.83 6.76 2.89
CA PRO A 265 2.34 6.84 1.52
C PRO A 265 3.56 7.78 1.45
N GLN A 266 4.63 7.30 0.81
CA GLN A 266 5.85 8.08 0.58
C GLN A 266 5.78 8.96 -0.68
N SER A 267 4.98 8.55 -1.67
CA SER A 267 4.78 9.29 -2.91
C SER A 267 3.97 10.58 -2.67
N ARG A 268 4.33 11.67 -3.35
CA ARG A 268 3.58 12.94 -3.37
C ARG A 268 2.44 12.95 -4.39
N LEU A 269 2.32 11.90 -5.20
CA LEU A 269 1.26 11.71 -6.19
C LEU A 269 0.20 10.75 -5.64
N LEU A 270 -0.95 10.69 -6.32
CA LEU A 270 -2.06 9.76 -6.05
C LEU A 270 -1.66 8.27 -6.06
N LYS A 271 -0.45 7.93 -6.48
CA LYS A 271 0.09 6.57 -6.40
C LYS A 271 0.49 6.25 -4.96
N ALA A 272 -0.08 5.20 -4.39
CA ALA A 272 0.22 4.70 -3.05
C ALA A 272 0.32 3.17 -3.05
N HIS A 273 0.75 2.59 -1.93
CA HIS A 273 0.64 1.14 -1.73
C HIS A 273 -0.83 0.75 -1.56
N PHE A 274 -1.14 -0.51 -1.88
CA PHE A 274 -2.50 -1.03 -1.71
C PHE A 274 -2.91 -0.98 -0.24
N LEU A 275 -4.15 -0.54 0.02
CA LEU A 275 -4.72 -0.33 1.37
C LEU A 275 -4.09 0.81 2.16
N SER A 276 -3.45 1.77 1.47
CA SER A 276 -2.97 2.99 2.12
C SER A 276 -4.15 3.76 2.77
N PRO A 277 -3.98 4.31 3.99
CA PRO A 277 -5.08 4.96 4.71
C PRO A 277 -5.50 6.33 4.16
N PHE A 278 -4.62 6.95 3.38
CA PHE A 278 -4.87 8.19 2.66
C PHE A 278 -3.91 8.25 1.46
N LYS A 279 -4.13 9.21 0.57
CA LYS A 279 -3.24 9.48 -0.56
C LYS A 279 -2.79 10.93 -0.54
N LYS A 280 -1.63 11.19 -1.12
CA LYS A 280 -1.07 12.54 -1.22
C LYS A 280 -1.31 13.12 -2.60
N LEU A 281 -1.68 14.39 -2.64
CA LEU A 281 -1.68 15.21 -3.84
C LEU A 281 -0.88 16.48 -3.54
N GLY A 282 0.43 16.42 -3.81
CA GLY A 282 1.37 17.41 -3.31
C GLY A 282 1.48 17.32 -1.78
N ASP A 283 1.13 18.41 -1.11
CA ASP A 283 1.15 18.52 0.36
C ASP A 283 -0.21 18.20 0.99
N PHE A 284 -1.26 17.98 0.19
CA PHE A 284 -2.59 17.66 0.69
C PHE A 284 -2.78 16.15 0.88
N GLU A 285 -3.36 15.78 2.02
CA GLU A 285 -3.78 14.42 2.33
C GLU A 285 -5.26 14.25 2.02
N ILE A 286 -5.59 13.28 1.16
CA ILE A 286 -6.96 12.96 0.77
C ILE A 286 -7.25 11.54 1.28
N ASP A 287 -8.29 11.38 2.09
CA ASP A 287 -8.73 10.06 2.53
C ASP A 287 -8.95 9.14 1.33
N THR A 288 -8.55 7.88 1.47
CA THR A 288 -8.53 6.91 0.37
C THR A 288 -9.88 6.74 -0.31
N ILE A 289 -10.98 6.85 0.44
CA ILE A 289 -12.33 6.81 -0.13
C ILE A 289 -12.56 7.90 -1.17
N TRP A 290 -12.24 9.15 -0.87
CA TRP A 290 -12.44 10.28 -1.77
C TRP A 290 -11.46 10.23 -2.94
N ALA A 291 -10.19 9.91 -2.67
CA ALA A 291 -9.20 9.77 -3.72
C ALA A 291 -9.58 8.65 -4.71
N ASN A 292 -10.14 7.55 -4.24
CA ASN A 292 -10.58 6.44 -5.10
C ASN A 292 -11.86 6.78 -5.87
N LEU A 293 -12.81 7.47 -5.23
CA LEU A 293 -14.02 7.95 -5.89
C LEU A 293 -13.70 8.89 -7.06
N ILE A 294 -12.76 9.82 -6.88
CA ILE A 294 -12.31 10.74 -7.95
C ILE A 294 -11.80 9.94 -9.15
N VAL A 295 -11.01 8.88 -8.92
CA VAL A 295 -10.48 8.04 -10.01
C VAL A 295 -11.59 7.25 -10.71
N ILE A 296 -12.55 6.70 -9.96
CA ILE A 296 -13.71 6.01 -10.55
C ILE A 296 -14.53 6.96 -11.43
N TRP A 297 -14.77 8.19 -10.96
CA TRP A 297 -15.50 9.19 -11.73
C TRP A 297 -14.71 9.68 -12.95
N PHE A 298 -13.38 9.78 -12.85
CA PHE A 298 -12.53 10.00 -14.01
C PHE A 298 -12.73 8.90 -15.08
N PHE A 299 -12.79 7.61 -14.68
CA PHE A 299 -13.10 6.54 -15.62
C PHE A 299 -14.52 6.61 -16.18
N ASN A 300 -15.51 7.01 -15.38
CA ASN A 300 -16.89 7.20 -15.84
C ASN A 300 -16.95 8.29 -16.93
N ILE A 301 -16.31 9.43 -16.70
CA ILE A 301 -16.24 10.53 -17.66
C ILE A 301 -15.50 10.10 -18.92
N LEU A 302 -14.35 9.42 -18.77
CA LEU A 302 -13.59 8.91 -19.90
C LEU A 302 -14.41 7.94 -20.76
N LEU A 303 -15.08 6.95 -20.14
CA LEU A 303 -15.94 6.00 -20.84
C LEU A 303 -17.14 6.68 -21.50
N PHE A 304 -17.69 7.72 -20.88
CA PHE A 304 -18.78 8.49 -21.46
C PHE A 304 -18.33 9.25 -22.71
N ILE A 305 -17.15 9.88 -22.68
CA ILE A 305 -16.56 10.55 -23.86
C ILE A 305 -16.29 9.53 -24.98
N LEU A 306 -15.72 8.36 -24.63
CA LEU A 306 -15.47 7.28 -25.59
C LEU A 306 -16.75 6.78 -26.27
N LEU A 307 -17.85 6.69 -25.50
CA LEU A 307 -19.17 6.33 -26.00
C LEU A 307 -19.69 7.38 -26.99
N GLN A 308 -19.66 8.66 -26.61
CA GLN A 308 -20.15 9.76 -27.45
C GLN A 308 -19.41 9.86 -28.79
N MET A 309 -18.09 9.59 -28.77
CA MET A 309 -17.27 9.61 -29.99
C MET A 309 -17.40 8.32 -30.83
N ALA A 310 -18.13 7.31 -30.34
CA ALA A 310 -18.17 5.94 -30.84
C ALA A 310 -16.75 5.39 -31.12
N LEU A 311 -15.80 5.69 -30.22
CA LEU A 311 -14.38 5.46 -30.47
C LEU A 311 -14.05 3.97 -30.57
N LEU A 312 -14.64 3.15 -29.70
CA LEU A 312 -14.45 1.70 -29.69
C LEU A 312 -14.91 1.06 -31.01
N LYS A 313 -16.09 1.47 -31.51
CA LYS A 313 -16.64 1.06 -32.80
C LYS A 313 -15.73 1.45 -33.97
N LYS A 314 -15.21 2.69 -33.98
CA LYS A 314 -14.25 3.16 -35.00
C LYS A 314 -12.95 2.36 -34.97
N LEU A 315 -12.41 2.09 -33.78
CA LEU A 315 -11.21 1.27 -33.61
C LEU A 315 -11.43 -0.15 -34.15
N MET A 316 -12.54 -0.80 -33.79
CA MET A 316 -12.87 -2.14 -34.29
C MET A 316 -13.01 -2.18 -35.81
N TYR A 317 -13.65 -1.17 -36.42
CA TYR A 317 -13.74 -1.08 -37.87
C TYR A 317 -12.35 -0.96 -38.52
N ASN A 318 -11.49 -0.07 -38.01
CA ASN A 318 -10.12 0.12 -38.51
C ASN A 318 -9.27 -1.15 -38.37
N PHE A 319 -9.38 -1.87 -37.25
CA PHE A 319 -8.71 -3.17 -37.07
C PHE A 319 -9.21 -4.22 -38.06
N SER A 320 -10.51 -4.24 -38.36
CA SER A 320 -11.07 -5.16 -39.35
C SER A 320 -10.59 -4.86 -40.77
N GLU A 321 -10.51 -3.57 -41.14
CA GLU A 321 -9.95 -3.15 -42.43
C GLU A 321 -8.46 -3.50 -42.53
N PHE A 322 -7.67 -3.18 -41.49
CA PHE A 322 -6.24 -3.49 -41.45
C PHE A 322 -5.97 -4.99 -41.59
N TYR A 323 -6.71 -5.83 -40.84
CA TYR A 323 -6.59 -7.28 -40.94
C TYR A 323 -7.00 -7.80 -42.34
N SER A 324 -8.03 -7.21 -42.95
CA SER A 324 -8.44 -7.57 -44.32
C SER A 324 -7.40 -7.20 -45.38
N ARG A 325 -6.59 -6.16 -45.16
CA ARG A 325 -5.47 -5.77 -46.02
C ARG A 325 -4.29 -6.73 -45.88
N ILE A 326 -3.91 -7.09 -44.64
CA ILE A 326 -2.83 -8.06 -44.38
C ILE A 326 -3.17 -9.44 -44.94
N LYS A 327 -4.44 -9.88 -44.93
CA LYS A 327 -4.84 -11.18 -45.46
C LYS A 327 -4.91 -11.22 -47.01
N LYS A 328 -4.90 -10.06 -47.67
CA LYS A 328 -4.92 -9.94 -49.14
C LYS A 328 -3.51 -9.85 -49.75
N GLU A 329 -2.50 -9.56 -48.94
CA GLU A 329 -1.08 -9.83 -49.23
C GLU A 329 -0.72 -11.25 -48.79
#